data_AF-A0A812SJR9-F1
#
_entry.id   AF-A0A812SJR9-F1
#
_cell.length_a   1.000
_cell.length_b   1.000
_cell.length_c   1.000
_cell.angle_alpha   90.00
_cell.angle_beta   90.00
_cell.angle_gamma   90.00
#
_symmetry.space_group_name_H-M   'P 1'
#
loop_
_entity.id
_entity.type
_entity.pdbx_description
1 polymer ?
#
loop_
_entity_poly.entity_id
_entity_poly.type
_entity_poly.pdbx_seq_one_letter_code
_entity_poly.pdbx_strand_id
1 'polypeptide(L)'
;MAQLVNHDLPLWLGCPWARDADAFRLRVALDCWDRSGSREDAEGTGLYGAICIELGEPERARSYFEQLEARGTDLRLAYQPAFLEDLAAVNLWSGIMQKAGSAGACPDLACLVQKAAKLACMGVSTGISRRLHGAVLFTGCHDGYEVLAEGFNHLAEPLQARRQRRAGSPHKLRAVQRHAEVHCLLQLPRLADAKGKQMLIVEIADVGPGLGWAEPCSRGCVQLLTKYGLSPIFFTDGNGSLVERRLQHDPDLDVPYKTYARRLSDDRISERAWIDVSCKIELERSGGDR
;
A
#
# COMPACT_ATOMS: atom_id res chain seq x y z
N MET A 1 5.62 -3.18 -18.25
CA MET A 1 6.89 -2.90 -17.55
C MET A 1 6.73 -1.73 -16.57
N ALA A 2 6.18 -2.01 -15.38
CA ALA A 2 6.77 -1.35 -14.21
C ALA A 2 8.25 -1.73 -14.24
N GLN A 3 9.11 -0.72 -14.35
CA GLN A 3 10.54 -0.90 -14.27
C GLN A 3 10.87 -1.60 -12.94
N LEU A 4 10.98 -2.93 -12.96
CA LEU A 4 11.69 -3.69 -11.94
C LEU A 4 13.14 -3.22 -12.06
N VAL A 5 13.45 -2.16 -11.31
CA VAL A 5 14.77 -1.53 -11.19
C VAL A 5 15.22 -0.77 -12.46
N ASN A 6 15.01 0.55 -12.57
CA ASN A 6 15.66 1.28 -13.67
C ASN A 6 16.03 2.75 -13.47
N HIS A 7 16.04 3.28 -12.24
CA HIS A 7 16.53 4.65 -12.05
C HIS A 7 17.95 4.78 -11.48
N ASP A 8 18.60 3.69 -11.05
CA ASP A 8 19.98 3.74 -10.53
C ASP A 8 20.80 2.45 -10.80
N LEU A 9 20.56 1.75 -11.91
CA LEU A 9 21.40 0.59 -12.25
C LEU A 9 22.76 1.06 -12.80
N PRO A 10 23.89 0.56 -12.26
CA PRO A 10 25.21 0.82 -12.82
C PRO A 10 25.26 0.55 -14.34
N LEU A 11 25.93 1.42 -15.09
CA LEU A 11 26.06 1.35 -16.56
C LEU A 11 26.50 -0.04 -17.09
N TRP A 12 27.20 -0.84 -16.29
CA TRP A 12 27.64 -2.18 -16.67
C TRP A 12 26.49 -3.22 -16.74
N LEU A 13 25.35 -2.99 -16.06
CA LEU A 13 24.15 -3.82 -16.20
C LEU A 13 23.43 -3.58 -17.54
N GLY A 14 23.76 -2.50 -18.25
CA GLY A 14 23.29 -2.26 -19.61
C GLY A 14 24.06 -3.01 -20.70
N CYS A 15 25.18 -3.67 -20.36
CA CYS A 15 26.00 -4.41 -21.33
C CYS A 15 25.29 -5.70 -21.80
N PRO A 16 25.46 -6.12 -23.07
CA PRO A 16 24.84 -7.34 -23.59
C PRO A 16 25.10 -8.59 -22.75
N TRP A 17 26.34 -8.78 -22.27
CA TRP A 17 26.70 -9.93 -21.44
C TRP A 17 25.97 -9.95 -20.08
N ALA A 18 25.61 -8.78 -19.53
CA ALA A 18 24.87 -8.69 -18.28
C ALA A 18 23.41 -9.09 -18.51
N ARG A 19 22.81 -8.66 -19.63
CA ARG A 19 21.48 -9.09 -20.06
C ARG A 19 21.43 -10.59 -20.35
N ASP A 20 22.45 -11.14 -21.00
CA ASP A 20 22.56 -12.58 -21.27
C ASP A 20 22.71 -13.39 -19.98
N ALA A 21 23.51 -12.89 -19.02
CA ALA A 21 23.65 -13.50 -17.70
C ALA A 21 22.34 -13.46 -16.89
N ASP A 22 21.57 -12.38 -17.00
CA ASP A 22 20.26 -12.27 -16.35
C ASP A 22 19.23 -13.17 -17.01
N ALA A 23 19.18 -13.24 -18.34
CA ALA A 23 18.33 -14.19 -19.07
C ALA A 23 18.68 -15.65 -18.69
N PHE A 24 19.96 -15.99 -18.54
CA PHE A 24 20.39 -17.29 -18.06
C PHE A 24 19.89 -17.58 -16.63
N ARG A 25 20.03 -16.63 -15.70
CA ARG A 25 19.54 -16.78 -14.32
C ARG A 25 18.03 -16.95 -14.26
N LEU A 26 17.30 -16.16 -15.05
CA LEU A 26 15.85 -16.27 -15.20
C LEU A 26 15.45 -17.63 -15.75
N ARG A 27 16.19 -18.16 -16.74
CA ARG A 27 15.99 -19.51 -17.27
C ARG A 27 16.18 -20.59 -16.21
N VAL A 28 17.23 -20.48 -15.39
CA VAL A 28 17.48 -21.41 -14.28
C VAL A 28 16.35 -21.34 -13.25
N ALA A 29 15.89 -20.14 -12.89
CA ALA A 29 14.77 -19.97 -11.96
C ALA A 29 13.47 -20.59 -12.50
N LEU A 30 13.21 -20.39 -13.80
CA LEU A 30 12.08 -20.97 -14.53
C LEU A 30 12.11 -22.52 -14.50
N ASP A 31 13.27 -23.12 -14.81
CA ASP A 31 13.44 -24.57 -14.81
C ASP A 31 13.30 -25.17 -13.39
N CYS A 32 13.75 -24.45 -12.36
CA CYS A 32 13.53 -24.84 -10.97
C CYS A 32 12.03 -24.81 -10.62
N TRP A 33 11.32 -23.75 -11.01
CA TRP A 33 9.87 -23.66 -10.78
C TRP A 33 9.10 -24.77 -11.49
N ASP A 34 9.43 -25.10 -12.73
CA ASP A 34 8.73 -26.17 -13.45
C ASP A 34 8.87 -27.55 -12.80
N ARG A 35 9.95 -27.78 -12.04
CA ARG A 35 10.20 -29.05 -11.36
C ARG A 35 9.51 -29.17 -10.00
N SER A 36 9.38 -28.05 -9.28
CA SER A 36 8.98 -28.08 -7.86
C SER A 36 8.05 -26.94 -7.42
N GLY A 37 7.67 -26.06 -8.33
CA GLY A 37 6.80 -24.93 -8.08
C GLY A 37 5.39 -25.38 -7.71
N SER A 38 4.86 -24.78 -6.64
CA SER A 38 3.48 -25.01 -6.26
C SER A 38 2.56 -24.22 -7.18
N ARG A 39 1.63 -24.91 -7.85
CA ARG A 39 0.59 -24.27 -8.66
C ARG A 39 -0.47 -23.54 -7.82
N GLU A 40 -0.39 -23.72 -6.50
CA GLU A 40 -1.31 -23.17 -5.53
C GLU A 40 -0.82 -21.87 -4.90
N ASP A 41 0.45 -21.54 -5.07
CA ASP A 41 1.10 -20.39 -4.49
C ASP A 41 0.93 -19.18 -5.41
N ALA A 42 0.15 -18.18 -4.96
CA ALA A 42 -0.08 -16.97 -5.72
C ALA A 42 1.21 -16.13 -5.87
N GLU A 43 2.04 -16.03 -4.83
CA GLU A 43 3.26 -15.24 -4.90
C GLU A 43 4.23 -15.86 -5.92
N GLY A 44 4.50 -17.14 -5.78
CA GLY A 44 5.39 -17.87 -6.69
C GLY A 44 4.84 -17.98 -8.11
N THR A 45 3.52 -18.14 -8.29
CA THR A 45 2.89 -18.09 -9.62
C THR A 45 3.07 -16.71 -10.27
N GLY A 46 2.91 -15.63 -9.50
CA GLY A 46 3.18 -14.28 -9.98
C GLY A 46 4.62 -14.11 -10.45
N LEU A 47 5.60 -14.53 -9.62
CA LEU A 47 7.02 -14.48 -9.97
C LEU A 47 7.32 -15.31 -11.23
N TYR A 48 6.80 -16.53 -11.30
CA TYR A 48 6.93 -17.38 -12.49
C TYR A 48 6.34 -16.71 -13.73
N GLY A 49 5.15 -16.13 -13.62
CA GLY A 49 4.50 -15.37 -14.69
C GLY A 49 5.34 -14.19 -15.16
N ALA A 50 5.91 -13.42 -14.24
CA ALA A 50 6.79 -12.30 -14.55
C ALA A 50 8.04 -12.76 -15.32
N ILE A 51 8.66 -13.87 -14.88
CA ILE A 51 9.81 -14.47 -15.58
C ILE A 51 9.42 -14.93 -16.99
N CYS A 52 8.28 -15.61 -17.14
CA CYS A 52 7.76 -16.05 -18.44
C CYS A 52 7.54 -14.88 -19.40
N ILE A 53 6.96 -13.76 -18.92
CA ILE A 53 6.76 -12.55 -19.72
C ILE A 53 8.10 -11.96 -20.15
N GLU A 54 9.05 -11.81 -19.23
CA GLU A 54 10.37 -11.25 -19.51
C GLU A 54 11.15 -12.08 -20.54
N LEU A 55 11.02 -13.40 -20.49
CA LEU A 55 11.65 -14.32 -21.45
C LEU A 55 10.88 -14.45 -22.78
N GLY A 56 9.75 -13.75 -22.94
CA GLY A 56 8.92 -13.84 -24.15
C GLY A 56 8.15 -15.16 -24.29
N GLU A 57 7.93 -15.87 -23.18
CA GLU A 57 7.28 -17.19 -23.12
C GLU A 57 6.01 -17.19 -22.22
N PRO A 58 5.08 -16.22 -22.35
CA PRO A 58 3.94 -16.08 -21.44
C PRO A 58 3.03 -17.32 -21.41
N GLU A 59 2.90 -18.04 -22.52
CA GLU A 59 2.06 -19.25 -22.63
C GLU A 59 2.43 -20.34 -21.61
N ARG A 60 3.69 -20.40 -21.15
CA ARG A 60 4.10 -21.35 -20.10
C ARG A 60 3.39 -21.11 -18.77
N ALA A 61 3.08 -19.85 -18.45
CA ALA A 61 2.40 -19.46 -17.23
C ALA A 61 0.88 -19.63 -17.27
N ARG A 62 0.27 -19.82 -18.46
CA ARG A 62 -1.18 -19.87 -18.64
C ARG A 62 -1.88 -20.84 -17.68
N SER A 63 -1.42 -22.10 -17.67
CA SER A 63 -2.05 -23.12 -16.84
C SER A 63 -1.97 -22.83 -15.33
N TYR A 64 -1.00 -22.03 -14.88
CA TYR A 64 -0.87 -21.65 -13.47
C TYR A 64 -1.90 -20.58 -13.10
N PHE A 65 -2.05 -19.54 -13.92
CA PHE A 65 -3.06 -18.51 -13.68
C PHE A 65 -4.48 -19.06 -13.80
N GLU A 66 -4.76 -19.94 -14.77
CA GLU A 66 -6.05 -20.63 -14.90
C GLU A 66 -6.38 -21.46 -13.65
N GLN A 67 -5.38 -22.09 -13.02
CA GLN A 67 -5.57 -22.84 -11.78
C GLN A 67 -5.84 -21.94 -10.57
N LEU A 68 -5.17 -20.78 -10.46
CA LEU A 68 -5.48 -19.80 -9.43
C LEU A 68 -6.93 -19.29 -9.56
N GLU A 69 -7.34 -18.93 -10.77
CA GLU A 69 -8.71 -18.46 -11.03
C GLU A 69 -9.75 -19.56 -10.77
N ALA A 70 -9.49 -20.81 -11.20
CA ALA A 70 -10.38 -21.95 -10.94
C ALA A 70 -10.58 -22.23 -9.44
N ARG A 71 -9.63 -21.84 -8.59
CA ARG A 71 -9.72 -21.95 -7.13
C ARG A 71 -10.37 -20.74 -6.47
N GLY A 72 -10.76 -19.75 -7.26
CA GLY A 72 -11.38 -18.52 -6.78
C GLY A 72 -10.39 -17.48 -6.25
N THR A 73 -9.10 -17.59 -6.57
CA THR A 73 -8.13 -16.53 -6.26
C THR A 73 -8.47 -15.29 -7.09
N ASP A 74 -8.81 -14.19 -6.42
CA ASP A 74 -8.96 -12.90 -7.09
C ASP A 74 -7.57 -12.29 -7.30
N LEU A 75 -7.10 -12.28 -8.56
CA LEU A 75 -5.77 -11.76 -8.91
C LEU A 75 -5.61 -10.27 -8.55
N ARG A 76 -6.71 -9.52 -8.42
CA ARG A 76 -6.73 -8.13 -7.98
C ARG A 76 -6.42 -7.98 -6.48
N LEU A 77 -6.46 -9.06 -5.70
CA LEU A 77 -6.00 -9.08 -4.31
C LEU A 77 -4.57 -9.58 -4.20
N ALA A 78 -4.10 -10.36 -5.17
CA ALA A 78 -2.76 -10.93 -5.20
C ALA A 78 -1.69 -9.98 -5.73
N TYR A 79 -2.01 -9.23 -6.79
CA TYR A 79 -0.98 -8.56 -7.59
C TYR A 79 -1.15 -7.05 -7.70
N GLN A 80 -0.02 -6.41 -7.97
CA GLN A 80 0.07 -4.98 -8.23
C GLN A 80 -0.59 -4.59 -9.56
N PRO A 81 -1.14 -3.35 -9.67
CA PRO A 81 -1.80 -2.89 -10.88
C PRO A 81 -0.98 -3.04 -12.16
N ALA A 82 0.32 -2.70 -12.11
CA ALA A 82 1.18 -2.76 -13.30
C ALA A 82 1.42 -4.20 -13.78
N PHE A 83 1.51 -5.16 -12.86
CA PHE A 83 1.66 -6.56 -13.25
C PHE A 83 0.36 -7.11 -13.85
N LEU A 84 -0.79 -6.72 -13.32
CA LEU A 84 -2.08 -7.07 -13.89
C LEU A 84 -2.26 -6.51 -15.32
N GLU A 85 -1.76 -5.30 -15.58
CA GLU A 85 -1.70 -4.73 -16.93
C GLU A 85 -0.78 -5.55 -17.85
N ASP A 86 0.39 -5.98 -17.37
CA ASP A 86 1.31 -6.84 -18.12
C ASP A 86 0.67 -8.20 -18.43
N LEU A 87 -0.01 -8.84 -17.47
CA LEU A 87 -0.76 -10.09 -17.67
C LEU A 87 -1.88 -9.95 -18.72
N ALA A 88 -2.58 -8.82 -18.71
CA ALA A 88 -3.63 -8.53 -19.69
C ALA A 88 -3.07 -8.32 -21.09
N ALA A 89 -1.93 -7.64 -21.22
CA ALA A 89 -1.26 -7.43 -22.50
C ALA A 89 -0.84 -8.74 -23.18
N VAL A 90 -0.56 -9.78 -22.40
CA VAL A 90 -0.18 -11.12 -22.90
C VAL A 90 -1.32 -12.15 -22.85
N ASN A 91 -2.57 -11.73 -22.63
CA ASN A 91 -3.75 -12.60 -22.56
C ASN A 91 -3.64 -13.74 -21.52
N LEU A 92 -2.91 -13.50 -20.43
CA LEU A 92 -2.86 -14.40 -19.26
C LEU A 92 -3.95 -14.06 -18.25
N TRP A 93 -4.52 -12.86 -18.32
CA TRP A 93 -5.62 -12.43 -17.48
C TRP A 93 -6.51 -11.46 -18.24
N SER A 94 -7.83 -11.65 -18.22
CA SER A 94 -8.79 -10.77 -18.91
C SER A 94 -9.59 -9.88 -17.96
N GLY A 95 -9.32 -9.97 -16.65
CA GLY A 95 -10.13 -9.36 -15.58
C GLY A 95 -10.13 -7.83 -15.50
N ILE A 96 -9.57 -7.13 -16.50
CA ILE A 96 -9.67 -5.67 -16.63
C ILE A 96 -11.10 -5.21 -17.01
N MET A 97 -11.99 -6.09 -17.49
CA MET A 97 -13.24 -5.62 -18.16
C MET A 97 -14.59 -6.14 -17.66
N GLN A 98 -14.69 -7.09 -16.73
CA GLN A 98 -16.03 -7.65 -16.39
C GLN A 98 -16.87 -6.88 -15.36
N LYS A 99 -16.35 -5.84 -14.67
CA LYS A 99 -17.20 -5.01 -13.76
C LYS A 99 -16.93 -3.51 -13.76
N ALA A 100 -15.88 -3.01 -14.42
CA ALA A 100 -15.57 -1.58 -14.45
C ALA A 100 -16.31 -0.80 -15.55
N GLY A 101 -17.04 -1.48 -16.44
CA GLY A 101 -17.59 -0.90 -17.67
C GLY A 101 -19.10 -0.66 -17.71
N SER A 102 -19.89 -1.23 -16.80
CA SER A 102 -21.30 -0.82 -16.67
C SER A 102 -21.35 0.43 -15.80
N ALA A 103 -21.49 1.61 -16.43
CA ALA A 103 -21.76 2.86 -15.74
C ALA A 103 -22.94 2.65 -14.76
N GLY A 104 -22.64 2.49 -13.46
CA GLY A 104 -23.61 2.13 -12.43
C GLY A 104 -23.27 0.88 -11.58
N ALA A 105 -22.23 0.10 -11.90
CA ALA A 105 -21.76 -0.95 -10.99
C ALA A 105 -20.96 -0.34 -9.85
N CYS A 106 -21.37 -0.59 -8.61
CA CYS A 106 -20.60 -0.16 -7.47
C CYS A 106 -19.28 -0.93 -7.36
N PRO A 107 -18.19 -0.27 -6.93
CA PRO A 107 -16.90 -0.94 -6.78
C PRO A 107 -17.01 -2.04 -5.72
N ASP A 108 -16.40 -3.19 -6.00
CA ASP A 108 -16.16 -4.24 -5.00
C ASP A 108 -14.86 -3.96 -4.23
N LEU A 109 -14.57 -4.77 -3.21
CA LEU A 109 -13.43 -4.56 -2.33
C LEU A 109 -12.09 -4.71 -3.09
N ALA A 110 -12.05 -5.60 -4.07
CA ALA A 110 -10.89 -5.79 -4.93
C ALA A 110 -10.61 -4.57 -5.84
N CYS A 111 -11.65 -3.89 -6.33
CA CYS A 111 -11.50 -2.60 -7.00
C CYS A 111 -10.89 -1.54 -6.05
N LEU A 112 -11.30 -1.52 -4.79
CA LEU A 112 -10.70 -0.63 -3.79
C LEU A 112 -9.24 -0.99 -3.51
N VAL A 113 -8.87 -2.28 -3.50
CA VAL A 113 -7.46 -2.71 -3.35
C VAL A 113 -6.62 -2.16 -4.48
N GLN A 114 -7.07 -2.31 -5.72
CA GLN A 114 -6.34 -1.80 -6.88
C GLN A 114 -6.27 -0.27 -6.89
N LYS A 115 -7.31 0.41 -6.38
CA LYS A 115 -7.27 1.86 -6.17
C LYS A 115 -6.22 2.26 -5.12
N ALA A 116 -6.22 1.60 -3.96
CA ALA A 116 -5.23 1.83 -2.90
C ALA A 116 -3.80 1.51 -3.38
N ALA A 117 -3.60 0.45 -4.17
CA ALA A 117 -2.32 0.11 -4.76
C ALA A 117 -1.82 1.22 -5.72
N LYS A 118 -2.70 1.78 -6.56
CA LYS A 118 -2.35 2.94 -7.42
C LYS A 118 -1.96 4.18 -6.61
N LEU A 119 -2.67 4.44 -5.51
CA LEU A 119 -2.33 5.52 -4.57
C LEU A 119 -0.95 5.29 -3.94
N ALA A 120 -0.65 4.05 -3.54
CA ALA A 120 0.65 3.69 -2.97
C ALA A 120 1.82 4.01 -3.92
N CYS A 121 1.65 3.77 -5.22
CA CYS A 121 2.64 4.11 -6.25
C CYS A 121 2.93 5.62 -6.31
N MET A 122 2.01 6.50 -5.88
CA MET A 122 2.25 7.94 -5.80
C MET A 122 3.31 8.30 -4.75
N GLY A 123 3.60 7.42 -3.77
CA GLY A 123 4.65 7.64 -2.78
C GLY A 123 6.02 7.87 -3.42
N VAL A 124 6.31 7.19 -4.53
CA VAL A 124 7.59 7.30 -5.27
C VAL A 124 7.84 8.73 -5.74
N SER A 125 6.83 9.39 -6.31
CA SER A 125 6.96 10.77 -6.81
C SER A 125 7.14 11.80 -5.68
N THR A 126 6.82 11.42 -4.44
CA THR A 126 7.03 12.26 -3.25
C THR A 126 8.33 11.99 -2.52
N GLY A 127 9.22 11.16 -3.09
CA GLY A 127 10.53 10.85 -2.50
C GLY A 127 10.49 9.75 -1.44
N ILE A 128 9.39 9.00 -1.31
CA ILE A 128 9.32 7.78 -0.51
C ILE A 128 9.79 6.62 -1.38
N SER A 129 10.83 5.91 -0.94
CA SER A 129 11.44 4.82 -1.70
C SER A 129 11.19 3.42 -1.12
N ARG A 130 10.51 3.32 0.02
CA ARG A 130 10.23 2.06 0.72
C ARG A 130 8.89 2.11 1.41
N ARG A 131 8.26 0.94 1.60
CA ARG A 131 6.96 0.81 2.30
C ARG A 131 5.94 1.75 1.70
N LEU A 132 5.69 1.57 0.42
CA LEU A 132 4.71 2.33 -0.32
C LEU A 132 3.33 1.87 0.10
N HIS A 133 2.69 2.64 0.98
CA HIS A 133 1.32 2.38 1.40
C HIS A 133 0.36 3.32 0.72
N GLY A 134 -0.79 2.77 0.33
CA GLY A 134 -1.97 3.49 -0.08
C GLY A 134 -3.13 3.06 0.80
N ALA A 135 -4.03 3.99 1.07
CA ALA A 135 -5.20 3.76 1.90
C ALA A 135 -6.43 4.39 1.27
N VAL A 136 -7.57 3.74 1.46
CA VAL A 136 -8.88 4.25 1.05
C VAL A 136 -9.79 4.21 2.26
N LEU A 137 -10.36 5.35 2.61
CA LEU A 137 -11.44 5.46 3.59
C LEU A 137 -12.76 5.42 2.83
N PHE A 138 -13.67 4.54 3.25
CA PHE A 138 -14.91 4.31 2.53
C PHE A 138 -16.09 3.98 3.46
N THR A 139 -17.28 3.99 2.90
CA THR A 139 -18.52 3.53 3.53
C THR A 139 -19.30 2.62 2.59
N GLY A 140 -20.39 2.04 3.07
CA GLY A 140 -21.20 1.06 2.32
C GLY A 140 -20.82 -0.39 2.60
N CYS A 141 -21.54 -1.29 1.95
CA CYS A 141 -21.40 -2.74 2.05
C CYS A 141 -21.89 -3.35 0.73
N HIS A 142 -21.49 -4.59 0.43
CA HIS A 142 -21.91 -5.52 -0.66
C HIS A 142 -22.59 -4.97 -1.94
N ASP A 143 -23.61 -4.13 -1.82
CA ASP A 143 -24.27 -3.37 -2.89
C ASP A 143 -23.45 -2.17 -3.39
N GLY A 144 -22.41 -1.77 -2.66
CA GLY A 144 -21.43 -0.82 -3.12
C GLY A 144 -20.61 -0.10 -2.06
N TYR A 145 -19.41 0.33 -2.45
CA TYR A 145 -18.56 1.17 -1.63
C TYR A 145 -18.48 2.60 -2.16
N GLU A 146 -18.64 3.56 -1.26
CA GLU A 146 -18.40 4.98 -1.51
C GLU A 146 -17.07 5.39 -0.89
N VAL A 147 -16.17 5.94 -1.71
CA VAL A 147 -14.88 6.44 -1.25
C VAL A 147 -15.04 7.85 -0.67
N LEU A 148 -14.62 8.01 0.58
CA LEU A 148 -14.69 9.27 1.33
C LEU A 148 -13.36 10.03 1.33
N ALA A 149 -12.25 9.31 1.36
CA ALA A 149 -10.91 9.88 1.33
C ALA A 149 -9.88 8.89 0.79
N GLU A 150 -8.77 9.42 0.27
CA GLU A 150 -7.73 8.66 -0.42
C GLU A 150 -6.35 9.07 0.11
N GLY A 151 -5.65 8.14 0.75
CA GLY A 151 -4.36 8.41 1.37
C GLY A 151 -3.24 7.63 0.72
N PHE A 152 -2.04 8.17 0.81
CA PHE A 152 -0.81 7.46 0.50
C PHE A 152 0.33 8.01 1.34
N ASN A 153 1.37 7.21 1.49
CA ASN A 153 2.57 7.59 2.20
C ASN A 153 3.31 8.71 1.47
N HIS A 154 3.58 9.83 2.14
CA HIS A 154 4.30 10.94 1.55
C HIS A 154 5.12 11.71 2.58
N LEU A 155 6.07 12.53 2.11
CA LEU A 155 6.85 13.38 2.99
C LEU A 155 5.96 14.42 3.69
N ALA A 156 6.10 14.52 5.00
CA ALA A 156 5.48 15.54 5.82
C ALA A 156 6.47 16.68 6.07
N GLU A 157 5.95 17.84 6.45
CA GLU A 157 6.81 18.93 6.91
C GLU A 157 7.70 18.43 8.07
N PRO A 158 8.98 18.83 8.10
CA PRO A 158 9.86 18.45 9.19
C PRO A 158 9.26 18.88 10.52
N LEU A 159 9.33 18.00 11.51
CA LEU A 159 9.06 18.39 12.88
C LEU A 159 10.09 19.45 13.26
N GLN A 160 9.65 20.66 13.64
CA GLN A 160 10.57 21.66 14.16
C GLN A 160 11.34 21.03 15.31
N ALA A 161 12.67 21.01 15.21
CA ALA A 161 13.51 20.41 16.23
C ALA A 161 13.15 21.02 17.57
N ARG A 162 12.48 20.24 18.42
CA ARG A 162 12.04 20.65 19.75
C ARG A 162 13.28 21.13 20.49
N ARG A 163 13.41 22.46 20.64
CA ARG A 163 14.49 23.20 21.29
C ARG A 163 15.35 22.33 22.22
N GLN A 164 16.48 21.83 21.73
CA GLN A 164 17.63 21.60 22.59
C GLN A 164 18.67 22.66 22.26
N ARG A 165 18.81 23.59 23.21
CA ARG A 165 19.83 24.64 23.27
C ARG A 165 21.24 24.05 23.38
N ARG A 166 21.72 23.35 22.36
CA ARG A 166 23.16 23.12 22.17
C ARG A 166 23.56 23.73 20.83
N ALA A 167 23.94 24.99 20.92
CA ALA A 167 24.56 25.72 19.82
C ALA A 167 25.78 24.94 19.32
N GLY A 168 25.81 24.57 18.03
CA GLY A 168 27.05 24.12 17.39
C GLY A 168 26.93 22.98 16.38
N SER A 169 25.87 22.16 16.37
CA SER A 169 25.72 21.13 15.33
C SER A 169 24.72 21.55 14.25
N PRO A 170 25.08 21.49 12.94
CA PRO A 170 24.10 21.63 11.88
C PRO A 170 23.11 20.47 11.99
N HIS A 171 21.96 20.71 12.61
CA HIS A 171 20.90 19.72 12.70
C HIS A 171 20.34 19.50 11.29
N LYS A 172 20.74 18.40 10.64
CA LYS A 172 20.02 17.92 9.46
C LYS A 172 18.57 17.69 9.87
N LEU A 173 17.67 18.57 9.40
CA LEU A 173 16.24 18.32 9.43
C LEU A 173 16.03 17.00 8.70
N ARG A 174 15.69 15.95 9.45
CA ARG A 174 15.41 14.65 8.86
C ARG A 174 13.96 14.66 8.43
N ALA A 175 13.74 14.29 7.17
CA ALA A 175 12.43 14.06 6.61
C ALA A 175 11.59 13.14 7.53
N VAL A 176 10.32 13.48 7.71
CA VAL A 176 9.36 12.65 8.43
C VAL A 176 8.26 12.28 7.44
N GLN A 177 7.78 11.05 7.51
CA GLN A 177 6.77 10.53 6.60
C GLN A 177 5.40 10.63 7.27
N ARG A 178 4.40 11.08 6.50
CA ARG A 178 3.00 10.92 6.85
C ARG A 178 2.52 9.59 6.31
N HIS A 179 1.86 8.84 7.17
CA HIS A 179 1.25 7.56 6.85
C HIS A 179 -0.05 7.72 6.07
N ALA A 180 -0.35 6.78 5.16
CA ALA A 180 -1.52 6.78 4.30
C ALA A 180 -2.85 6.86 5.08
N GLU A 181 -2.93 6.17 6.22
CA GLU A 181 -4.10 6.14 7.09
C GLU A 181 -4.37 7.53 7.69
N VAL A 182 -3.31 8.20 8.15
CA VAL A 182 -3.38 9.57 8.68
C VAL A 182 -3.77 10.52 7.56
N HIS A 183 -3.18 10.36 6.37
CA HIS A 183 -3.51 11.18 5.22
C HIS A 183 -5.01 11.10 4.87
N CYS A 184 -5.64 9.92 4.92
CA CYS A 184 -7.09 9.78 4.77
C CYS A 184 -7.87 10.59 5.81
N LEU A 185 -7.52 10.45 7.10
CA LEU A 185 -8.21 11.15 8.19
C LEU A 185 -8.14 12.67 8.02
N LEU A 186 -7.01 13.19 7.54
CA LEU A 186 -6.82 14.63 7.35
C LEU A 186 -7.69 15.22 6.22
N GLN A 187 -8.18 14.41 5.28
CA GLN A 187 -9.03 14.88 4.18
C GLN A 187 -10.52 15.00 4.53
N LEU A 188 -10.97 14.37 5.63
CA LEU A 188 -12.37 14.48 6.06
C LEU A 188 -12.75 15.95 6.39
N PRO A 189 -14.02 16.36 6.25
CA PRO A 189 -14.44 17.67 6.74
C PRO A 189 -14.23 17.79 8.25
N ARG A 190 -14.63 16.76 9.01
CA ARG A 190 -14.38 16.65 10.45
C ARG A 190 -13.82 15.28 10.78
N LEU A 191 -12.88 15.21 11.72
CA LEU A 191 -12.36 13.92 12.19
C LEU A 191 -13.45 13.02 12.79
N ALA A 192 -14.50 13.62 13.37
CA ALA A 192 -15.65 12.88 13.89
C ALA A 192 -16.44 12.12 12.81
N ASP A 193 -16.34 12.54 11.54
CA ASP A 193 -17.05 11.91 10.42
C ASP A 193 -16.46 10.53 10.06
N ALA A 194 -15.29 10.20 10.62
CA ALA A 194 -14.66 8.89 10.44
C ALA A 194 -15.35 7.77 11.24
N LYS A 195 -16.20 8.11 12.21
CA LYS A 195 -16.85 7.13 13.09
C LYS A 195 -17.72 6.16 12.30
N GLY A 196 -17.47 4.86 12.49
CA GLY A 196 -18.18 3.78 11.80
C GLY A 196 -17.82 3.63 10.32
N LYS A 197 -16.82 4.37 9.82
CA LYS A 197 -16.30 4.23 8.47
C LYS A 197 -15.27 3.10 8.40
N GLN A 198 -15.03 2.61 7.20
CA GLN A 198 -14.13 1.51 6.92
C GLN A 198 -12.86 2.01 6.25
N MET A 199 -11.73 1.36 6.52
CA MET A 199 -10.47 1.71 5.86
C MET A 199 -9.82 0.48 5.26
N LEU A 200 -9.33 0.60 4.04
CA LEU A 200 -8.54 -0.40 3.36
C LEU A 200 -7.11 0.13 3.17
N ILE A 201 -6.12 -0.69 3.46
CA ILE A 201 -4.70 -0.32 3.40
C ILE A 201 -3.97 -1.36 2.56
N VAL A 202 -3.14 -0.91 1.63
CA VAL A 202 -2.40 -1.75 0.69
C VAL A 202 -0.95 -1.31 0.66
N GLU A 203 -0.04 -2.29 0.67
CA GLU A 203 1.39 -2.10 0.46
C GLU A 203 1.79 -2.66 -0.90
N ILE A 204 2.57 -1.89 -1.66
CA ILE A 204 3.27 -2.40 -2.83
C ILE A 204 4.50 -3.15 -2.34
N ALA A 205 4.65 -4.42 -2.73
CA ALA A 205 5.84 -5.18 -2.37
C ALA A 205 7.09 -4.53 -2.98
N ASP A 206 8.16 -4.44 -2.19
CA ASP A 206 9.45 -3.90 -2.64
C ASP A 206 10.09 -4.77 -3.75
N VAL A 207 9.71 -6.06 -3.81
CA VAL A 207 10.22 -7.04 -4.78
C VAL A 207 9.07 -7.89 -5.31
N GLY A 208 9.08 -8.15 -6.61
CA GLY A 208 8.12 -9.03 -7.27
C GLY A 208 6.77 -8.37 -7.59
N PRO A 209 5.82 -9.14 -8.14
CA PRO A 209 4.55 -8.61 -8.63
C PRO A 209 3.45 -8.52 -7.57
N GLY A 210 3.68 -9.03 -6.37
CA GLY A 210 2.67 -9.16 -5.31
C GLY A 210 2.40 -7.88 -4.54
N LEU A 211 1.33 -7.88 -3.75
CA LEU A 211 1.09 -6.89 -2.70
C LEU A 211 1.77 -7.32 -1.40
N GLY A 212 2.26 -6.37 -0.60
CA GLY A 212 2.93 -6.62 0.68
C GLY A 212 1.99 -6.65 1.89
N TRP A 213 2.56 -6.93 3.07
CA TRP A 213 1.85 -6.86 4.35
C TRP A 213 1.62 -5.41 4.79
N ALA A 214 0.37 -4.94 4.77
CA ALA A 214 0.04 -3.52 4.92
C ALA A 214 -0.62 -3.17 6.27
N GLU A 215 -0.34 -3.93 7.32
CA GLU A 215 -0.92 -3.66 8.64
C GLU A 215 -0.55 -2.26 9.16
N PRO A 216 -1.54 -1.46 9.59
CA PRO A 216 -1.29 -0.13 10.14
C PRO A 216 -0.44 -0.20 11.40
N CYS A 217 0.45 0.79 11.57
CA CYS A 217 1.36 0.79 12.71
C CYS A 217 0.61 0.89 14.04
N SER A 218 0.99 0.04 15.01
CA SER A 218 0.27 -0.12 16.28
C SER A 218 0.31 1.11 17.19
N ARG A 219 1.32 1.97 17.01
CA ARG A 219 1.59 3.11 17.91
C ARG A 219 1.04 4.45 17.43
N GLY A 220 0.81 4.61 16.13
CA GLY A 220 0.31 5.86 15.55
C GLY A 220 -1.04 5.64 14.88
N CYS A 221 -1.04 4.95 13.75
CA CYS A 221 -2.23 4.77 12.93
C CYS A 221 -3.33 4.02 13.69
N VAL A 222 -3.06 2.83 14.23
CA VAL A 222 -4.10 2.04 14.93
C VAL A 222 -4.74 2.83 16.09
N GLN A 223 -3.95 3.59 16.85
CA GLN A 223 -4.49 4.39 17.95
C GLN A 223 -5.39 5.52 17.46
N LEU A 224 -5.00 6.21 16.38
CA LEU A 224 -5.86 7.23 15.77
C LEU A 224 -7.14 6.60 15.21
N LEU A 225 -7.04 5.46 14.52
CA LEU A 225 -8.19 4.76 13.97
C LEU A 225 -9.17 4.32 15.07
N THR A 226 -8.64 3.79 16.17
CA THR A 226 -9.40 3.45 17.38
C THR A 226 -10.07 4.68 18.01
N LYS A 227 -9.34 5.80 18.13
CA LYS A 227 -9.84 7.04 18.74
C LYS A 227 -11.00 7.64 17.95
N TYR A 228 -10.93 7.62 16.63
CA TYR A 228 -11.96 8.18 15.76
C TYR A 228 -13.01 7.15 15.32
N GLY A 229 -12.90 5.91 15.80
CA GLY A 229 -13.95 4.90 15.68
C GLY A 229 -14.10 4.29 14.29
N LEU A 230 -13.01 4.12 13.54
CA LEU A 230 -13.06 3.38 12.27
C LEU A 230 -13.15 1.88 12.55
N SER A 231 -14.10 1.21 11.91
CA SER A 231 -14.23 -0.25 11.96
C SER A 231 -15.23 -0.74 10.91
N PRO A 232 -14.96 -1.87 10.23
CA PRO A 232 -13.69 -2.61 10.18
C PRO A 232 -12.56 -1.88 9.44
N ILE A 233 -11.33 -2.32 9.68
CA ILE A 233 -10.18 -2.02 8.81
C ILE A 233 -9.76 -3.28 8.06
N PHE A 234 -9.35 -3.12 6.82
CA PHE A 234 -8.85 -4.17 5.93
C PHE A 234 -7.42 -3.84 5.53
N PHE A 235 -6.56 -4.85 5.46
CA PHE A 235 -5.21 -4.68 4.94
C PHE A 235 -4.71 -5.94 4.23
N THR A 236 -3.83 -5.77 3.25
CA THR A 236 -3.19 -6.89 2.55
C THR A 236 -2.24 -7.63 3.48
N ASP A 237 -2.21 -8.96 3.37
CA ASP A 237 -1.41 -9.84 4.23
C ASP A 237 -0.08 -10.30 3.62
N GLY A 238 0.16 -9.94 2.35
CA GLY A 238 1.32 -10.40 1.59
C GLY A 238 1.10 -11.70 0.79
N ASN A 239 0.02 -12.43 1.04
CA ASN A 239 -0.27 -13.72 0.41
C ASN A 239 -1.47 -13.65 -0.57
N GLY A 240 -1.78 -12.44 -1.03
CA GLY A 240 -2.91 -12.17 -1.90
C GLY A 240 -4.28 -12.26 -1.24
N SER A 241 -4.35 -12.03 0.07
CA SER A 241 -5.58 -11.99 0.84
C SER A 241 -5.72 -10.67 1.61
N LEU A 242 -6.92 -10.45 2.16
CA LEU A 242 -7.21 -9.33 3.06
C LEU A 242 -7.46 -9.84 4.47
N VAL A 243 -6.85 -9.17 5.44
CA VAL A 243 -7.14 -9.34 6.85
C VAL A 243 -8.13 -8.27 7.29
N GLU A 244 -9.27 -8.70 7.83
CA GLU A 244 -10.19 -7.82 8.53
C GLU A 244 -9.78 -7.71 10.01
N ARG A 245 -9.67 -6.48 10.51
CA ARG A 245 -9.54 -6.19 11.93
C ARG A 245 -10.64 -5.24 12.38
N ARG A 246 -11.34 -5.63 13.46
CA ARG A 246 -12.33 -4.79 14.12
C ARG A 246 -11.66 -4.05 15.28
N LEU A 247 -11.74 -2.73 15.25
CA LEU A 247 -11.22 -1.87 16.31
C LEU A 247 -12.37 -1.50 17.24
N GLN A 248 -12.12 -1.56 18.54
CA GLN A 248 -13.08 -1.09 19.54
C GLN A 248 -12.87 0.42 19.71
N HIS A 249 -13.86 1.22 19.34
CA HIS A 249 -13.79 2.68 19.48
C HIS A 249 -13.54 3.07 20.95
N ASP A 250 -12.46 3.81 21.19
CA ASP A 250 -12.16 4.46 22.47
C ASP A 250 -11.86 5.97 22.25
N PRO A 251 -12.86 6.86 22.39
CA PRO A 251 -12.67 8.29 22.14
C PRO A 251 -11.76 8.94 23.19
N ASP A 252 -11.70 8.36 24.38
CA ASP A 252 -10.91 8.83 25.51
C ASP A 252 -9.46 8.32 25.45
N LEU A 253 -9.14 7.46 24.45
CA LEU A 253 -7.79 6.97 24.21
C LEU A 253 -6.82 8.16 24.13
N ASP A 254 -5.94 8.22 25.12
CA ASP A 254 -4.85 9.18 25.14
C ASP A 254 -3.81 8.73 24.11
N VAL A 255 -3.94 9.25 22.88
CA VAL A 255 -2.94 9.05 21.83
C VAL A 255 -1.68 9.73 22.34
N PRO A 256 -0.65 8.96 22.71
CA PRO A 256 0.21 9.31 23.81
C PRO A 256 1.20 10.40 23.38
N TYR A 257 0.89 11.64 23.76
CA TYR A 257 1.92 12.67 23.86
C TYR A 257 2.61 12.65 25.24
N LYS A 258 1.88 12.34 26.32
CA LYS A 258 2.36 12.60 27.70
C LYS A 258 2.97 11.40 28.42
N THR A 259 2.42 10.19 28.26
CA THR A 259 2.88 8.99 29.00
C THR A 259 4.07 8.28 28.34
N TYR A 260 4.35 8.54 27.06
CA TYR A 260 5.42 7.88 26.30
C TYR A 260 6.58 8.78 25.86
N ALA A 261 6.54 10.09 26.12
CA ALA A 261 7.56 11.07 25.72
C ALA A 261 9.00 10.76 26.22
N ARG A 262 9.17 9.85 27.18
CA ARG A 262 10.48 9.38 27.66
C ARG A 262 11.03 8.14 26.95
N ARG A 263 10.20 7.33 26.28
CA ARG A 263 10.61 6.05 25.65
C ARG A 263 10.61 6.10 24.12
N LEU A 264 10.09 7.17 23.51
CA LEU A 264 9.90 7.31 22.06
C LEU A 264 10.61 8.53 21.48
N SER A 265 11.77 8.94 22.00
CA SER A 265 12.56 10.05 21.41
C SER A 265 12.88 9.88 19.91
N ASP A 266 12.60 8.70 19.35
CA ASP A 266 12.84 8.32 17.96
C ASP A 266 11.58 7.87 17.17
N ASP A 267 10.38 7.80 17.77
CA ASP A 267 9.15 7.37 17.05
C ASP A 267 8.44 8.56 16.37
N ARG A 268 9.12 9.08 15.34
CA ARG A 268 8.74 10.32 14.64
C ARG A 268 7.47 10.18 13.82
N ILE A 269 7.13 8.97 13.42
CA ILE A 269 5.92 8.66 12.66
C ILE A 269 4.71 8.93 13.55
N SER A 270 4.70 8.36 14.75
CA SER A 270 3.60 8.54 15.70
C SER A 270 3.50 9.99 16.16
N GLU A 271 4.64 10.66 16.40
CA GLU A 271 4.69 12.09 16.73
C GLU A 271 4.10 12.96 15.60
N ARG A 272 4.47 12.71 14.34
CA ARG A 272 3.94 13.48 13.21
C ARG A 272 2.46 13.25 13.00
N ALA A 273 2.01 12.00 13.09
CA ALA A 273 0.60 11.65 12.97
C ALA A 273 -0.25 12.42 13.99
N TRP A 274 0.21 12.48 15.24
CA TRP A 274 -0.47 13.24 16.30
C TRP A 274 -0.47 14.74 16.06
N ILE A 275 0.65 15.32 15.62
CA ILE A 275 0.74 16.76 15.29
C ILE A 275 -0.24 17.11 14.19
N ASP A 276 -0.26 16.32 13.11
CA ASP A 276 -1.16 16.55 11.98
C ASP A 276 -2.63 16.55 12.40
N VAL A 277 -3.03 15.55 13.20
CA VAL A 277 -4.40 15.44 13.70
C VAL A 277 -4.72 16.55 14.69
N SER A 278 -3.79 16.93 15.56
CA SER A 278 -3.99 18.02 16.53
C SER A 278 -4.16 19.37 15.84
N CYS A 279 -3.31 19.68 14.85
CA CYS A 279 -3.47 20.88 14.03
C CYS A 279 -4.83 20.89 13.33
N LYS A 280 -5.29 19.74 12.82
CA LYS A 280 -6.64 19.62 12.23
C LYS A 280 -7.74 19.92 13.24
N ILE A 281 -7.68 19.38 14.46
CA ILE A 281 -8.67 19.68 15.51
C ILE A 281 -8.72 21.18 15.84
N GLU A 282 -7.56 21.83 15.90
CA GLU A 282 -7.47 23.28 16.13
C GLU A 282 -8.11 24.07 14.98
N LEU A 283 -7.86 23.66 13.74
CA LEU A 283 -8.51 24.23 12.55
C LEU A 283 -10.04 24.04 12.60
N GLU A 284 -10.53 22.85 12.93
CA GLU A 284 -11.96 22.56 13.07
C GLU A 284 -12.61 23.43 14.17
N ARG A 285 -11.91 23.67 15.29
CA ARG A 285 -12.41 24.52 16.40
C ARG A 285 -12.41 26.00 16.05
N SER A 286 -11.45 26.46 15.25
CA SER A 286 -11.31 27.87 14.85
C SER A 286 -12.15 28.23 13.62
N GLY A 287 -12.54 27.23 12.82
CA GLY A 287 -13.34 27.39 11.61
C GLY A 287 -14.84 27.13 11.77
N GLY A 288 -15.36 27.08 13.00
CA GLY A 288 -16.79 26.94 13.27
C GLY A 288 -17.60 28.20 12.94
N ASP A 289 -17.79 28.45 11.63
CA ASP A 289 -18.87 29.21 10.96
C ASP A 289 -18.36 29.76 9.61
N ARG A 290 -18.22 28.89 8.61
CA ARG A 290 -18.27 29.28 7.19
C ARG A 290 -19.17 28.35 6.42
#